data_AF-A0A1W1H6X0-F1
#
_entry.id   AF-A0A1W1H6X0-F1
#
_cell.length_a   1.000
_cell.length_b   1.000
_cell.length_c   1.000
_cell.angle_alpha   90.00
_cell.angle_beta   90.00
_cell.angle_gamma   90.00
#
_symmetry.space_group_name_H-M   'P 1'
#
loop_
_entity.id
_entity.type
_entity.pdbx_description
1 polymer ?
#
loop_
_entity_poly.entity_id
_entity_poly.type
_entity_poly.pdbx_seq_one_letter_code
_entity_poly.pdbx_strand_id
1 'polypeptide(L)'
;MNYSPDTLKTIFSSSPIGIYMVRNNRFIFSNPKFKEISGYSEEDLTTFHPLDIVAPEYRDQVRENAVKMLKGQKTKPHEFMVISKSGQKRWILESVSSIMSGENRAVLGHFMDITDARKAENELIASEVRYRSFFELAREGILLVDYDTGAIVDSNVEFQRQTGYSLQELQSQNIWELQPENLREEAKKSFFRFKEHRGGLISWNLLENRNNKMLPVEIIAQKLKILDRQTICA
;
A
#
# COMPACT_ATOMS: atom_id res chain seq x y z
N MET A 1 -19.33 28.89 17.98
CA MET A 1 -20.07 28.90 16.71
C MET A 1 -21.36 28.11 16.94
N ASN A 2 -22.54 28.71 16.72
CA ASN A 2 -23.82 28.00 16.81
C ASN A 2 -24.27 27.67 15.39
N TYR A 3 -24.19 26.40 15.01
CA TYR A 3 -24.71 25.90 13.73
C TYR A 3 -26.21 25.61 13.86
N SER A 4 -26.98 25.81 12.78
CA SER A 4 -28.39 25.45 12.78
C SER A 4 -28.56 23.92 12.81
N PRO A 5 -29.71 23.40 13.31
CA PRO A 5 -30.02 21.97 13.24
C PRO A 5 -29.92 21.40 11.83
N ASP A 6 -30.34 22.18 10.82
CA ASP A 6 -30.23 21.79 9.41
C ASP A 6 -28.78 21.63 8.97
N THR A 7 -27.89 22.57 9.34
CA THR A 7 -26.47 22.46 9.05
C THR A 7 -25.85 21.21 9.67
N LEU A 8 -26.16 20.93 10.94
CA LEU A 8 -25.66 19.73 11.61
C LEU A 8 -26.19 18.45 10.93
N LYS A 9 -27.46 18.41 10.59
CA LYS A 9 -28.07 17.28 9.87
C LYS A 9 -27.40 17.05 8.52
N THR A 10 -27.09 18.12 7.78
CA THR A 10 -26.34 18.03 6.52
C THR A 10 -24.95 17.45 6.75
N ILE A 11 -24.19 17.95 7.74
CA ILE A 11 -22.84 17.44 8.06
C ILE A 11 -22.87 15.94 8.36
N PHE A 12 -23.82 15.47 9.18
CA PHE A 12 -23.93 14.05 9.47
C PHE A 12 -24.34 13.22 8.24
N SER A 13 -25.24 13.75 7.41
CA SER A 13 -25.79 13.03 6.26
C SER A 13 -24.83 12.94 5.09
N SER A 14 -23.99 13.97 4.87
CA SER A 14 -22.98 14.00 3.80
C SER A 14 -21.62 13.47 4.24
N SER A 15 -21.48 13.02 5.49
CA SER A 15 -20.21 12.51 6.01
C SER A 15 -19.74 11.29 5.21
N PRO A 16 -18.45 11.24 4.80
CA PRO A 16 -17.90 10.08 4.09
C PRO A 16 -17.65 8.89 5.01
N ILE A 17 -17.87 9.04 6.32
CA ILE A 17 -17.78 7.98 7.32
C ILE A 17 -19.17 7.64 7.88
N GLY A 18 -19.33 6.39 8.30
CA GLY A 18 -20.46 5.97 9.09
C GLY A 18 -20.44 6.66 10.45
N ILE A 19 -21.57 7.21 10.85
CA ILE A 19 -21.77 7.83 12.15
C ILE A 19 -23.02 7.23 12.75
N TYR A 20 -22.92 6.79 14.00
CA TYR A 20 -24.04 6.22 14.72
C TYR A 20 -24.04 6.66 16.18
N MET A 21 -25.21 6.60 16.81
CA MET A 21 -25.33 6.75 18.26
C MET A 21 -26.00 5.54 18.88
N VAL A 22 -25.51 5.14 20.04
CA VAL A 22 -26.03 4.03 20.83
C VAL A 22 -26.41 4.51 22.23
N ARG A 23 -27.57 4.07 22.71
CA ARG A 23 -28.01 4.25 24.11
C ARG A 23 -28.63 2.96 24.60
N ASN A 24 -28.31 2.55 25.83
CA ASN A 24 -28.78 1.28 26.42
C ASN A 24 -28.54 0.08 25.48
N ASN A 25 -27.36 0.05 24.85
CA ASN A 25 -26.94 -0.99 23.90
C ASN A 25 -27.85 -1.15 22.67
N ARG A 26 -28.53 -0.09 22.24
CA ARG A 26 -29.31 -0.05 21.00
C ARG A 26 -28.97 1.18 20.17
N PHE A 27 -29.01 1.05 18.85
CA PHE A 27 -28.87 2.19 17.96
C PHE A 27 -30.07 3.14 18.13
N ILE A 28 -29.78 4.42 18.30
CA ILE A 28 -30.79 5.50 18.33
C ILE A 28 -30.65 6.45 17.14
N PHE A 29 -29.55 6.32 16.38
CA PHE A 29 -29.28 7.09 15.18
C PHE A 29 -28.23 6.38 14.34
N SER A 30 -28.39 6.43 13.02
CA SER A 30 -27.35 6.11 12.06
C SER A 30 -27.42 7.03 10.84
N ASN A 31 -26.27 7.48 10.33
CA ASN A 31 -26.24 8.28 9.12
C ASN A 31 -26.35 7.40 7.85
N PRO A 32 -26.62 7.99 6.67
CA PRO A 32 -26.72 7.24 5.41
C PRO A 32 -25.48 6.39 5.11
N LYS A 33 -24.28 6.90 5.38
CA LYS A 33 -23.04 6.19 5.11
C LYS A 33 -22.89 4.91 5.95
N PHE A 34 -23.30 4.94 7.22
CA PHE A 34 -23.32 3.73 8.05
C PHE A 34 -24.24 2.65 7.46
N LYS A 35 -25.42 3.05 6.97
CA LYS A 35 -26.39 2.13 6.34
C LYS A 35 -25.89 1.58 5.02
N GLU A 36 -25.19 2.41 4.22
CA GLU A 36 -24.52 1.97 3.00
C GLU A 36 -23.44 0.91 3.28
N ILE A 37 -22.63 1.12 4.33
CA ILE A 37 -21.54 0.18 4.65
C ILE A 37 -22.09 -1.12 5.26
N SER A 38 -23.00 -1.00 6.24
CA SER A 38 -23.52 -2.15 6.99
C SER A 38 -24.62 -2.91 6.24
N GLY A 39 -25.35 -2.25 5.35
CA GLY A 39 -26.50 -2.81 4.62
C GLY A 39 -27.77 -2.97 5.46
N TYR A 40 -27.76 -2.54 6.72
CA TYR A 40 -28.93 -2.60 7.61
C TYR A 40 -29.79 -1.35 7.48
N SER A 41 -31.11 -1.54 7.48
CA SER A 41 -32.08 -0.44 7.49
C SER A 41 -32.16 0.19 8.88
N GLU A 42 -32.78 1.37 8.97
CA GLU A 42 -33.06 1.99 10.28
C GLU A 42 -33.89 1.06 11.18
N GLU A 43 -34.89 0.38 10.60
CA GLU A 43 -35.76 -0.56 11.31
C GLU A 43 -34.97 -1.73 11.91
N ASP A 44 -34.05 -2.32 11.13
CA ASP A 44 -33.17 -3.37 11.62
C ASP A 44 -32.39 -2.86 12.84
N LEU A 45 -31.75 -1.69 12.72
CA LEU A 45 -30.82 -1.16 13.71
C LEU A 45 -31.47 -0.83 15.06
N THR A 46 -32.76 -0.45 15.09
CA THR A 46 -33.46 -0.18 16.37
C THR A 46 -33.60 -1.43 17.27
N THR A 47 -33.50 -2.62 16.68
CA THR A 47 -33.61 -3.90 17.40
C THR A 47 -32.27 -4.57 17.67
N PHE A 48 -31.22 -4.18 16.93
CA PHE A 48 -29.90 -4.80 16.99
C PHE A 48 -29.06 -4.30 18.16
N HIS A 49 -28.33 -5.23 18.77
CA HIS A 49 -27.20 -4.89 19.60
C HIS A 49 -26.01 -4.51 18.70
N PRO A 50 -25.21 -3.46 19.01
CA PRO A 50 -24.09 -3.05 18.16
C PRO A 50 -23.04 -4.13 17.86
N LEU A 51 -22.86 -5.09 18.76
CA LEU A 51 -21.97 -6.24 18.51
C LEU A 51 -22.52 -7.28 17.53
N ASP A 52 -23.81 -7.21 17.17
CA ASP A 52 -24.43 -8.18 16.25
C ASP A 52 -23.88 -8.03 14.82
N ILE A 53 -23.51 -6.81 14.42
CA ILE A 53 -22.86 -6.54 13.13
C ILE A 53 -21.37 -6.92 13.11
N VAL A 54 -20.75 -7.11 14.28
CA VAL A 54 -19.33 -7.46 14.41
C VAL A 54 -19.17 -8.96 14.15
N ALA A 55 -18.17 -9.32 13.34
CA ALA A 55 -17.83 -10.70 13.09
C ALA A 55 -17.54 -11.42 14.43
N PRO A 56 -18.05 -12.64 14.66
CA PRO A 56 -18.03 -13.30 15.97
C PRO A 56 -16.66 -13.31 16.65
N GLU A 57 -15.60 -13.56 15.87
CA GLU A 57 -14.21 -13.64 16.33
C GLU A 57 -13.63 -12.30 16.84
N TYR A 58 -14.26 -11.17 16.50
CA TYR A 58 -13.83 -9.84 16.95
C TYR A 58 -14.66 -9.27 18.10
N ARG A 59 -15.79 -9.89 18.49
CA ARG A 59 -16.75 -9.30 19.43
C ARG A 59 -16.15 -8.96 20.80
N ASP A 60 -15.32 -9.84 21.34
CA ASP A 60 -14.71 -9.63 22.65
C ASP A 60 -13.69 -8.50 22.61
N GLN A 61 -12.85 -8.48 21.56
CA GLN A 61 -11.88 -7.42 21.32
C GLN A 61 -12.55 -6.05 21.13
N VAL A 62 -13.64 -5.99 20.36
CA VAL A 62 -14.39 -4.74 20.14
C VAL A 62 -15.03 -4.26 21.44
N ARG A 63 -15.64 -5.15 22.22
CA ARG A 63 -16.22 -4.81 23.53
C ARG A 63 -15.15 -4.21 24.46
N GLU A 64 -13.99 -4.87 24.57
CA GLU A 64 -12.91 -4.41 25.42
C GLU A 64 -12.37 -3.04 24.98
N ASN A 65 -12.16 -2.86 23.66
CA ASN A 65 -11.69 -1.60 23.11
C ASN A 65 -12.71 -0.47 23.31
N ALA A 66 -14.00 -0.73 23.09
CA ALA A 66 -15.05 0.25 23.34
C ALA A 66 -15.06 0.69 24.81
N VAL A 67 -14.97 -0.25 25.77
CA VAL A 67 -14.88 0.09 27.20
C VAL A 67 -13.66 0.95 27.50
N LYS A 68 -12.48 0.61 26.96
CA LYS A 68 -11.25 1.41 27.14
C LYS A 68 -11.41 2.81 26.54
N MET A 69 -12.00 2.95 25.36
CA MET A 69 -12.24 4.23 24.70
C MET A 69 -13.22 5.10 25.49
N LEU A 70 -14.34 4.54 25.94
CA LEU A 70 -15.35 5.24 26.74
C LEU A 70 -14.82 5.69 28.11
N LYS A 71 -13.82 4.99 28.65
CA LYS A 71 -13.08 5.39 29.88
C LYS A 71 -11.94 6.38 29.61
N GLY A 72 -11.69 6.77 28.35
CA GLY A 72 -10.56 7.61 27.97
C GLY A 72 -9.19 6.92 28.05
N GLN A 73 -9.15 5.60 28.27
CA GLN A 73 -7.93 4.79 28.39
C GLN A 73 -7.36 4.38 27.02
N LYS A 74 -8.13 4.59 25.94
CA LYS A 74 -7.71 4.38 24.56
C LYS A 74 -8.24 5.52 23.70
N THR A 75 -7.35 6.20 22.99
CA THR A 75 -7.72 7.35 22.14
C THR A 75 -7.57 7.06 20.65
N LYS A 76 -6.80 6.02 20.30
CA LYS A 76 -6.60 5.62 18.91
C LYS A 76 -7.75 4.73 18.43
N PRO A 77 -8.27 4.94 17.21
CA PRO A 77 -9.19 4.00 16.56
C PRO A 77 -8.62 2.59 16.50
N HIS A 78 -9.48 1.61 16.28
CA HIS A 78 -9.09 0.21 16.16
C HIS A 78 -9.78 -0.45 14.99
N GLU A 79 -9.12 -1.47 14.45
CA GLU A 79 -9.61 -2.21 13.29
C GLU A 79 -10.25 -3.52 13.72
N PHE A 80 -11.37 -3.85 13.08
CA PHE A 80 -12.03 -5.14 13.23
C PHE A 80 -12.89 -5.44 12.00
N MET A 81 -13.39 -6.67 11.95
CA MET A 81 -14.25 -7.10 10.86
C MET A 81 -15.73 -7.03 11.24
N VAL A 82 -16.54 -6.52 10.33
CA VAL A 82 -18.00 -6.59 10.38
C VAL A 82 -18.52 -7.50 9.28
N ILE A 83 -19.75 -7.97 9.46
CA ILE A 83 -20.49 -8.71 8.46
C ILE A 83 -21.71 -7.87 8.10
N SER A 84 -21.81 -7.45 6.84
CA SER A 84 -22.97 -6.70 6.36
C SER A 84 -24.22 -7.57 6.33
N LYS A 85 -25.41 -6.96 6.16
CA LYS A 85 -26.68 -7.69 5.98
C LYS A 85 -26.65 -8.71 4.83
N SER A 86 -25.85 -8.45 3.79
CA SER A 86 -25.67 -9.38 2.65
C SER A 86 -24.62 -10.47 2.90
N GLY A 87 -23.99 -10.51 4.08
CA GLY A 87 -22.94 -11.46 4.44
C GLY A 87 -21.54 -11.06 4.02
N GLN A 88 -21.34 -9.85 3.46
CA GLN A 88 -20.01 -9.39 3.05
C GLN A 88 -19.17 -9.03 4.27
N LYS A 89 -17.93 -9.52 4.30
CA LYS A 89 -16.94 -9.15 5.31
C LYS A 89 -16.32 -7.81 4.96
N ARG A 90 -16.32 -6.86 5.90
CA ARG A 90 -15.70 -5.55 5.73
C ARG A 90 -14.77 -5.22 6.89
N TRP A 91 -13.62 -4.66 6.57
CA TRP A 91 -12.70 -4.13 7.57
C TRP A 91 -13.11 -2.72 7.95
N ILE A 92 -13.30 -2.49 9.24
CA ILE A 92 -13.74 -1.23 9.80
C ILE A 92 -12.66 -0.67 10.70
N LEU A 93 -12.34 0.60 10.54
CA LEU A 93 -11.63 1.40 11.52
C LEU A 93 -12.65 2.20 12.34
N GLU A 94 -12.70 1.97 13.65
CA GLU A 94 -13.68 2.58 14.53
C GLU A 94 -13.06 3.27 15.74
N SER A 95 -13.67 4.40 16.11
CA SER A 95 -13.57 4.97 17.46
C SER A 95 -14.94 5.23 18.06
N VAL A 96 -15.06 5.10 19.38
CA VAL A 96 -16.27 5.44 20.13
C VAL A 96 -15.95 6.45 21.23
N SER A 97 -16.90 7.33 21.52
CA SER A 97 -16.79 8.32 22.58
C SER A 97 -18.10 8.46 23.34
N SER A 98 -18.03 8.89 24.61
CA SER A 98 -19.22 9.20 25.40
C SER A 98 -19.64 10.65 25.11
N ILE A 99 -20.92 10.85 24.80
CA ILE A 99 -21.52 12.17 24.58
C ILE A 99 -22.79 12.35 25.44
N MET A 100 -23.23 13.60 25.60
CA MET A 100 -24.55 13.93 26.13
C MET A 100 -25.52 14.17 24.98
N SER A 101 -26.66 13.49 24.99
CA SER A 101 -27.78 13.69 24.06
C SER A 101 -29.00 14.14 24.88
N GLY A 102 -29.19 15.45 24.95
CA GLY A 102 -30.06 16.07 25.97
C GLY A 102 -29.52 15.76 27.38
N GLU A 103 -30.39 15.26 28.25
CA GLU A 103 -30.03 14.89 29.63
C GLU A 103 -29.43 13.47 29.75
N ASN A 104 -29.40 12.70 28.66
CA ASN A 104 -28.99 11.30 28.68
C ASN A 104 -27.58 11.11 28.12
N ARG A 105 -26.81 10.19 28.72
CA ARG A 105 -25.55 9.72 28.12
C ARG A 105 -25.83 8.81 26.92
N ALA A 106 -25.03 8.97 25.87
CA ALA A 106 -25.02 8.11 24.70
C ALA A 106 -23.58 7.86 24.25
N VAL A 107 -23.39 6.82 23.44
CA VAL A 107 -22.14 6.53 22.75
C VAL A 107 -22.24 7.08 21.33
N LEU A 108 -21.26 7.87 20.92
CA LEU A 108 -21.07 8.28 19.52
C LEU A 108 -19.97 7.42 18.91
N GLY A 109 -20.30 6.72 17.82
CA GLY A 109 -19.35 5.93 17.05
C GLY A 109 -19.04 6.55 15.69
N HIS A 110 -17.77 6.47 15.30
CA HIS A 110 -17.27 6.85 13.99
C HIS A 110 -16.70 5.60 13.31
N PHE A 111 -17.21 5.29 12.12
CA PHE A 111 -17.12 4.00 11.48
C PHE A 111 -16.64 4.17 10.04
N MET A 112 -15.41 3.80 9.73
CA MET A 112 -14.82 3.95 8.39
C MET A 112 -14.54 2.57 7.77
N ASP A 113 -15.04 2.35 6.56
CA ASP A 113 -14.69 1.16 5.78
C ASP A 113 -13.29 1.31 5.20
N ILE A 114 -12.38 0.40 5.57
CA ILE A 114 -10.99 0.36 5.10
C ILE A 114 -10.73 -0.90 4.26
N THR A 115 -11.77 -1.60 3.82
CA THR A 115 -11.65 -2.88 3.10
C THR A 115 -10.83 -2.74 1.83
N ASP A 116 -11.12 -1.73 1.01
CA ASP A 116 -10.43 -1.53 -0.26
C ASP A 116 -8.98 -1.05 -0.06
N ALA A 117 -8.74 -0.22 0.96
CA ALA A 117 -7.39 0.19 1.34
C ALA A 117 -6.53 -1.02 1.73
N ARG A 118 -7.06 -1.93 2.55
CA ARG A 118 -6.35 -3.15 2.95
C ARG A 118 -6.15 -4.13 1.80
N LYS A 119 -7.11 -4.24 0.87
CA LYS A 119 -6.93 -5.06 -0.34
C LYS A 119 -5.81 -4.52 -1.21
N ALA A 120 -5.81 -3.22 -1.49
CA ALA A 120 -4.76 -2.57 -2.26
C ALA A 120 -3.38 -2.71 -1.62
N GLU A 121 -3.28 -2.55 -0.30
CA GLU A 121 -2.04 -2.77 0.45
C GLU A 121 -1.56 -4.23 0.34
N ASN A 122 -2.44 -5.21 0.54
CA ASN A 122 -2.09 -6.62 0.42
C ASN A 122 -1.68 -7.00 -1.01
N GLU A 123 -2.35 -6.45 -2.02
CA GLU A 123 -2.00 -6.65 -3.43
C GLU A 123 -0.63 -6.04 -3.75
N LEU A 124 -0.33 -4.85 -3.23
CA LEU A 124 0.99 -4.23 -3.35
C LEU A 124 2.07 -5.10 -2.70
N ILE A 125 1.86 -5.57 -1.47
CA ILE A 125 2.79 -6.45 -0.76
C ILE A 125 3.00 -7.75 -1.55
N ALA A 126 1.92 -8.38 -2.02
CA ALA A 126 2.00 -9.61 -2.80
C ALA A 126 2.73 -9.40 -4.14
N SER A 127 2.55 -8.24 -4.77
CA SER A 127 3.26 -7.84 -5.99
C SER A 127 4.75 -7.65 -5.72
N GLU A 128 5.12 -6.95 -4.65
CA GLU A 128 6.52 -6.72 -4.26
C GLU A 128 7.23 -8.04 -3.92
N VAL A 129 6.59 -8.92 -3.14
CA VAL A 129 7.14 -10.26 -2.84
C VAL A 129 7.36 -11.07 -4.11
N ARG A 130 6.40 -11.01 -5.05
CA ARG A 130 6.50 -11.71 -6.34
C ARG A 130 7.62 -11.14 -7.20
N TYR A 131 7.71 -9.82 -7.30
CA TYR A 131 8.79 -9.12 -8.00
C TYR A 131 10.16 -9.52 -7.44
N ARG A 132 10.37 -9.36 -6.12
CA ARG A 132 11.62 -9.73 -5.45
C ARG A 132 11.96 -11.20 -5.66
N SER A 133 10.98 -12.09 -5.59
CA SER A 133 11.20 -13.52 -5.83
C SER A 133 11.70 -13.79 -7.26
N PHE A 134 11.08 -13.20 -8.28
CA PHE A 134 11.53 -13.40 -9.66
C PHE A 134 12.87 -12.73 -9.96
N PHE A 135 13.06 -11.52 -9.45
CA PHE A 135 14.30 -10.76 -9.63
C PHE A 135 15.50 -11.51 -9.02
N GLU A 136 15.38 -11.96 -7.77
CA GLU A 136 16.48 -12.61 -7.05
C GLU A 136 16.71 -14.07 -7.43
N LEU A 137 15.68 -14.81 -7.83
CA LEU A 137 15.82 -16.22 -8.21
C LEU A 137 16.17 -16.41 -9.70
N ALA A 138 16.20 -15.33 -10.49
CA ALA A 138 16.64 -15.40 -11.87
C ALA A 138 18.09 -15.89 -11.96
N ARG A 139 18.35 -16.79 -12.92
CA ARG A 139 19.70 -17.33 -13.19
C ARG A 139 20.51 -16.46 -14.15
N GLU A 140 19.87 -15.44 -14.72
CA GLU A 140 20.50 -14.39 -15.49
C GLU A 140 20.80 -13.23 -14.56
N GLY A 141 21.93 -12.54 -14.79
CA GLY A 141 22.21 -11.30 -14.10
C GLY A 141 21.25 -10.23 -14.59
N ILE A 142 20.52 -9.60 -13.68
CA ILE A 142 19.60 -8.51 -13.99
C ILE A 142 20.10 -7.25 -13.32
N LEU A 143 20.11 -6.16 -14.08
CA LEU A 143 20.52 -4.85 -13.62
C LEU A 143 19.45 -3.80 -13.98
N LEU A 144 19.08 -2.96 -13.01
CA LEU A 144 18.22 -1.81 -13.22
C LEU A 144 19.07 -0.54 -13.26
N VAL A 145 18.85 0.29 -14.27
CA VAL A 145 19.61 1.51 -14.53
C VAL A 145 18.67 2.69 -14.63
N ASP A 146 19.04 3.80 -14.01
CA ASP A 146 18.36 5.07 -14.18
C ASP A 146 18.48 5.55 -15.63
N TYR A 147 17.34 5.83 -16.25
CA TYR A 147 17.29 6.17 -17.67
C TYR A 147 18.05 7.45 -18.02
N ASP A 148 18.07 8.43 -17.11
CA ASP A 148 18.64 9.74 -17.40
C ASP A 148 20.13 9.82 -17.16
N THR A 149 20.57 9.23 -16.06
CA THR A 149 21.95 9.34 -15.57
C THR A 149 22.81 8.15 -15.98
N GLY A 150 22.22 6.98 -16.22
CA GLY A 150 22.98 5.73 -16.39
C GLY A 150 23.45 5.12 -15.07
N ALA A 151 23.04 5.70 -13.93
CA ALA A 151 23.37 5.19 -12.60
C ALA A 151 22.71 3.84 -12.37
N ILE A 152 23.44 2.90 -11.78
CA ILE A 152 22.88 1.60 -11.42
C ILE A 152 21.98 1.78 -10.20
N VAL A 153 20.73 1.36 -10.32
CA VAL A 153 19.69 1.51 -9.28
C VAL A 153 19.57 0.24 -8.45
N ASP A 154 19.54 -0.92 -9.10
CA ASP A 154 19.40 -2.21 -8.44
C ASP A 154 20.08 -3.32 -9.26
N SER A 155 20.38 -4.45 -8.62
CA SER A 155 20.91 -5.64 -9.29
C SER A 155 20.53 -6.89 -8.51
N ASN A 156 20.19 -7.97 -9.21
CA ASN A 156 19.89 -9.22 -8.52
C ASN A 156 21.16 -9.89 -7.97
N VAL A 157 20.97 -10.85 -7.07
CA VAL A 157 22.07 -11.63 -6.48
C VAL A 157 22.93 -12.35 -7.51
N GLU A 158 22.35 -12.76 -8.64
CA GLU A 158 23.09 -13.47 -9.68
C GLU A 158 24.07 -12.55 -10.41
N PHE A 159 23.68 -11.32 -10.76
CA PHE A 159 24.59 -10.33 -11.36
C PHE A 159 25.75 -10.02 -10.41
N GLN A 160 25.46 -9.83 -9.12
CA GLN A 160 26.46 -9.61 -8.08
C GLN A 160 27.41 -10.82 -7.97
N ARG A 161 26.89 -12.05 -8.03
CA ARG A 161 27.69 -13.27 -7.99
C ARG A 161 28.61 -13.43 -9.21
N GLN A 162 28.11 -13.12 -10.41
CA GLN A 162 28.88 -13.23 -11.65
C GLN A 162 30.01 -12.20 -11.74
N THR A 163 29.72 -10.95 -11.34
CA THR A 163 30.66 -9.83 -11.44
C THR A 163 31.54 -9.65 -10.19
N GLY A 164 31.13 -10.19 -9.04
CA GLY A 164 31.83 -10.05 -7.76
C GLY A 164 31.65 -8.68 -7.10
N TYR A 165 30.85 -7.77 -7.66
CA TYR A 165 30.50 -6.51 -7.01
C TYR A 165 29.32 -6.69 -6.06
N SER A 166 29.37 -6.00 -4.93
CA SER A 166 28.19 -5.83 -4.08
C SER A 166 27.22 -4.82 -4.67
N LEU A 167 25.94 -4.90 -4.30
CA LEU A 167 24.93 -3.91 -4.69
C LEU A 167 25.37 -2.47 -4.37
N GLN A 168 25.98 -2.23 -3.21
CA GLN A 168 26.43 -0.89 -2.82
C GLN A 168 27.53 -0.35 -3.73
N GLU A 169 28.47 -1.20 -4.13
CA GLU A 169 29.53 -0.82 -5.09
C GLU A 169 28.93 -0.54 -6.46
N LEU A 170 27.96 -1.36 -6.91
CA LEU A 170 27.26 -1.15 -8.18
C LEU A 170 26.49 0.18 -8.17
N GLN A 171 25.76 0.49 -7.10
CA GLN A 171 24.97 1.73 -6.99
C GLN A 171 25.82 3.02 -6.97
N SER A 172 27.13 2.91 -6.73
CA SER A 172 28.07 4.03 -6.82
C SER A 172 28.59 4.29 -8.25
N GLN A 173 28.21 3.45 -9.21
CA GLN A 173 28.71 3.46 -10.57
C GLN A 173 27.61 3.74 -11.59
N ASN A 174 28.03 4.21 -12.77
CA ASN A 174 27.19 4.16 -13.95
C ASN A 174 27.45 2.85 -14.71
N ILE A 175 26.47 2.39 -15.49
CA ILE A 175 26.54 1.10 -16.19
C ILE A 175 27.78 0.95 -17.10
N TRP A 176 28.28 2.03 -17.69
CA TRP A 176 29.48 1.99 -18.54
C TRP A 176 30.78 1.79 -17.77
N GLU A 177 30.81 2.00 -16.45
CA GLU A 177 32.01 1.77 -15.63
C GLU A 177 32.30 0.28 -15.41
N LEU A 178 31.29 -0.57 -15.64
CA LEU A 178 31.44 -2.02 -15.66
C LEU A 178 32.15 -2.53 -16.92
N GLN A 179 32.44 -1.66 -17.89
CA GLN A 179 33.28 -2.02 -19.04
C GLN A 179 34.76 -1.71 -18.78
N PRO A 180 35.67 -2.39 -19.50
CA PRO A 180 37.09 -2.07 -19.49
C PRO A 180 37.35 -0.59 -19.73
N GLU A 181 38.37 -0.03 -19.05
CA GLU A 181 38.66 1.40 -19.08
C GLU A 181 38.71 1.99 -20.50
N ASN A 182 39.31 1.25 -21.44
CA ASN A 182 39.43 1.66 -22.84
C ASN A 182 38.11 1.67 -23.63
N LEU A 183 37.03 1.08 -23.09
CA LEU A 183 35.70 0.99 -23.72
C LEU A 183 34.64 1.87 -23.06
N ARG A 184 34.88 2.40 -21.85
CA ARG A 184 33.87 3.14 -21.06
C ARG A 184 33.25 4.32 -21.81
N GLU A 185 34.06 5.10 -22.52
CA GLU A 185 33.58 6.25 -23.30
C GLU A 185 32.70 5.84 -24.48
N GLU A 186 32.98 4.70 -25.11
CA GLU A 186 32.13 4.15 -26.17
C GLU A 186 30.82 3.61 -25.60
N ALA A 187 30.87 2.87 -24.48
CA ALA A 187 29.68 2.38 -23.80
C ALA A 187 28.76 3.52 -23.36
N LYS A 188 29.32 4.59 -22.80
CA LYS A 188 28.55 5.78 -22.41
C LYS A 188 27.82 6.39 -23.60
N LYS A 189 28.49 6.56 -24.73
CA LYS A 189 27.85 7.04 -25.97
C LYS A 189 26.77 6.06 -26.45
N SER A 190 27.02 4.76 -26.36
CA SER A 190 26.07 3.71 -26.73
C SER A 190 24.80 3.77 -25.88
N PHE A 191 24.93 3.95 -24.56
CA PHE A 191 23.82 4.15 -23.63
C PHE A 191 22.93 5.34 -24.03
N PHE A 192 23.51 6.51 -24.29
CA PHE A 192 22.73 7.68 -24.69
C PHE A 192 22.07 7.50 -26.07
N ARG A 193 22.71 6.80 -27.02
CA ARG A 193 22.06 6.43 -28.30
C ARG A 193 20.88 5.48 -28.08
N PHE A 194 20.99 4.53 -27.16
CA PHE A 194 19.88 3.61 -26.84
C PHE A 194 18.64 4.35 -26.30
N LYS A 195 18.83 5.45 -25.56
CA LYS A 195 17.70 6.30 -25.11
C LYS A 195 16.81 6.73 -26.28
N GLU A 196 17.41 7.11 -27.40
CA GLU A 196 16.73 7.59 -28.61
C GLU A 196 16.12 6.46 -29.45
N HIS A 197 16.55 5.21 -29.26
CA HIS A 197 16.05 4.05 -30.01
C HIS A 197 14.62 3.67 -29.60
N ARG A 198 13.80 3.21 -30.55
CA ARG A 198 12.49 2.61 -30.25
C ARG A 198 12.65 1.11 -30.05
N GLY A 199 12.28 0.61 -28.87
CA GLY A 199 12.32 -0.82 -28.53
C GLY A 199 13.48 -1.20 -27.61
N GLY A 200 13.68 -2.51 -27.44
CA GLY A 200 14.83 -3.08 -26.72
C GLY A 200 16.07 -3.22 -27.59
N LEU A 201 17.18 -3.57 -26.95
CA LEU A 201 18.49 -3.79 -27.58
C LEU A 201 19.01 -5.16 -27.13
N ILE A 202 19.56 -5.94 -28.07
CA ILE A 202 20.38 -7.11 -27.77
C ILE A 202 21.79 -6.81 -28.28
N SER A 203 22.79 -6.95 -27.42
CA SER A 203 24.18 -6.67 -27.81
C SER A 203 25.19 -7.49 -27.02
N TRP A 204 26.25 -7.92 -27.68
CA TRP A 204 27.41 -8.53 -27.03
C TRP A 204 28.33 -7.44 -26.47
N ASN A 205 28.67 -7.55 -25.20
CA ASN A 205 29.51 -6.60 -24.48
C ASN A 205 30.59 -7.36 -23.70
N LEU A 206 31.64 -6.63 -23.33
CA LEU A 206 32.68 -7.10 -22.45
C LEU A 206 32.58 -6.34 -21.13
N LEU A 207 32.29 -7.03 -20.04
CA LEU A 207 32.33 -6.47 -18.70
C LEU A 207 33.65 -6.79 -18.02
N GLU A 208 34.09 -5.93 -17.12
CA GLU A 208 35.22 -6.14 -16.23
C GLU A 208 34.70 -6.35 -14.80
N ASN A 209 34.98 -7.52 -14.25
CA ASN A 209 34.55 -7.89 -12.91
C ASN A 209 35.45 -7.26 -11.83
N ARG A 210 35.09 -7.36 -10.56
CA ARG A 210 35.86 -6.76 -9.44
C ARG A 210 37.33 -7.18 -9.38
N ASN A 211 37.67 -8.35 -9.93
CA ASN A 211 39.02 -8.90 -9.94
C ASN A 211 39.74 -8.63 -11.27
N ASN A 212 39.29 -7.64 -12.05
CA ASN A 212 39.79 -7.27 -13.37
C ASN A 212 39.72 -8.40 -14.41
N LYS A 213 38.82 -9.38 -14.20
CA LYS A 213 38.58 -10.46 -15.16
C LYS A 213 37.53 -10.02 -16.15
N MET A 214 37.83 -10.23 -17.43
CA MET A 214 36.92 -9.94 -18.54
C MET A 214 35.82 -11.01 -18.65
N LEU A 215 34.58 -10.55 -18.72
CA LEU A 215 33.37 -11.36 -18.82
C LEU A 215 32.62 -10.99 -20.10
N PRO A 216 32.68 -11.82 -21.16
CA PRO A 216 31.85 -11.62 -22.34
C PRO A 216 30.39 -11.94 -21.99
N VAL A 217 29.48 -11.02 -22.26
CA VAL A 217 28.06 -11.13 -21.93
C VAL A 217 27.19 -10.70 -23.10
N GLU A 218 26.06 -11.36 -23.26
CA GLU A 218 24.95 -10.84 -24.08
C GLU A 218 24.05 -10.03 -23.16
N ILE A 219 23.79 -8.77 -23.51
CA ILE A 219 22.93 -7.87 -22.75
C ILE A 219 21.63 -7.66 -23.52
N ILE A 220 20.50 -7.86 -22.85
CA ILE A 220 19.17 -7.57 -23.36
C ILE A 220 18.62 -6.38 -22.58
N ALA A 221 18.69 -5.20 -23.18
CA ALA A 221 18.23 -3.97 -22.55
C ALA A 221 16.82 -3.61 -23.01
N GLN A 222 15.93 -3.30 -22.06
CA GLN A 222 14.56 -2.85 -22.32
C GLN A 222 14.24 -1.63 -21.47
N LYS A 223 13.62 -0.63 -22.10
CA LYS A 223 13.08 0.54 -21.38
C LYS A 223 11.77 0.18 -20.69
N LEU A 224 11.70 0.47 -19.41
CA LEU A 224 10.55 0.30 -18.54
C LEU A 224 10.13 1.65 -17.97
N LYS A 225 8.83 1.81 -17.68
CA LYS A 225 8.30 2.96 -16.97
C LYS A 225 7.72 2.47 -15.64
N ILE A 226 8.29 2.93 -14.53
CA ILE A 226 7.83 2.62 -13.18
C ILE A 226 7.32 3.93 -12.57
N LEU A 227 6.00 4.03 -12.43
CA LEU A 227 5.32 5.28 -12.06
C LEU A 227 5.76 6.45 -12.96
N ASP A 228 6.36 7.49 -12.40
CA ASP A 228 6.82 8.68 -13.12
C ASP A 228 8.30 8.60 -13.54
N ARG A 229 8.99 7.48 -13.27
CA ARG A 229 10.40 7.29 -13.60
C ARG A 229 10.58 6.34 -14.78
N GLN A 230 11.51 6.66 -15.65
CA GLN A 230 11.99 5.74 -16.68
C GLN A 230 13.21 4.99 -16.15
N THR A 231 13.25 3.70 -16.42
CA THR A 231 14.32 2.79 -15.99
C THR A 231 14.68 1.90 -17.16
N ILE A 232 15.94 1.49 -17.26
CA ILE A 232 16.38 0.47 -18.20
C ILE A 232 16.65 -0.80 -17.40
N CYS A 233 16.02 -1.89 -17.81
CA CYS A 233 16.35 -3.23 -17.33
C CYS A 233 17.31 -3.85 -18.33
N ALA A 234 18.43 -4.38 -17.86
CA ALA A 234 19.49 -4.95 -18.68
C ALA A 234 19.99 -6.27 -18.09
#